data_AF-A0A3N5R9W1-F1
#
_entry.id   AF-A0A3N5R9W1-F1
#
_cell.length_a   1.000
_cell.length_b   1.000
_cell.length_c   1.000
_cell.angle_alpha   90.00
_cell.angle_beta   90.00
_cell.angle_gamma   90.00
#
_symmetry.space_group_name_H-M   'P 1'
#
loop_
_entity.id
_entity.type
_entity.pdbx_description
1 polymer ?
#
loop_
_entity_poly.entity_id
_entity_poly.type
_entity_poly.pdbx_seq_one_letter_code
_entity_poly.pdbx_strand_id
1 'polypeptide(L)'
;MTQLIPILQSIRNKKILISNFMNELLDKYEGAIRTGSSTEFNINDFQSIRLPIFHNDRGFVLETLIEYQRSMDFIKIQNGTVSLTPKGIFWSKSPKKDWD
;
A
#
# COMPACT_ATOMS: atom_id res chain seq x y z
N MET A 1 -13.24 22.69 21.15
CA MET A 1 -13.33 21.33 21.71
C MET A 1 -14.08 20.46 20.69
N THR A 2 -13.63 19.36 20.09
CA THR A 2 -12.34 18.67 20.01
C THR A 2 -12.45 17.73 18.79
N GLN A 3 -11.91 18.10 17.62
CA GLN A 3 -11.90 17.28 16.39
C GLN A 3 -10.71 16.30 16.35
N LEU A 4 -10.01 16.09 17.47
CA LEU A 4 -8.76 15.33 17.52
C LEU A 4 -8.95 13.83 17.31
N ILE A 5 -10.08 13.27 17.77
CA ILE A 5 -10.35 11.83 17.72
C ILE A 5 -10.55 11.32 16.27
N PRO A 6 -11.38 11.98 15.42
CA PRO A 6 -11.51 11.59 14.01
C PRO A 6 -10.20 11.66 13.22
N ILE A 7 -9.37 12.68 13.47
CA ILE A 7 -8.08 12.88 12.77
C ILE A 7 -7.10 11.77 13.13
N LEU A 8 -6.94 11.47 14.42
CA LEU A 8 -6.06 10.41 14.90
C LEU A 8 -6.48 9.03 14.37
N GLN A 9 -7.79 8.77 14.30
CA GLN A 9 -8.31 7.52 13.74
C GLN A 9 -8.03 7.42 12.24
N SER A 10 -8.17 8.50 11.48
CA SER A 10 -7.86 8.55 10.05
C SER A 10 -6.38 8.29 9.79
N ILE A 11 -5.47 8.93 10.54
CA ILE A 11 -4.02 8.72 10.45
C ILE A 11 -3.67 7.25 10.72
N ARG A 12 -4.22 6.69 11.80
CA ARG A 12 -4.00 5.28 12.15
C ARG A 12 -4.49 4.35 11.05
N ASN A 13 -5.66 4.61 10.47
CA ASN A 13 -6.23 3.81 9.39
C ASN A 13 -5.36 3.86 8.12
N LYS A 14 -4.81 5.04 7.77
CA LYS A 14 -3.89 5.18 6.64
C LYS A 14 -2.62 4.35 6.86
N LYS A 15 -2.00 4.45 8.04
CA LYS A 15 -0.79 3.66 8.38
C LYS A 15 -1.05 2.15 8.32
N ILE A 16 -2.18 1.70 8.84
CA ILE A 16 -2.58 0.28 8.79
C ILE A 16 -2.76 -0.18 7.33
N LEU A 17 -3.43 0.63 6.51
CA LEU A 17 -3.63 0.32 5.09
C LEU A 17 -2.29 0.20 4.36
N ILE A 18 -1.45 1.23 4.46
CA ILE A 18 -0.16 1.30 3.77
C ILE A 18 0.74 0.14 4.19
N SER A 19 0.87 -0.10 5.50
CA SER A 19 1.72 -1.18 6.02
C SER A 19 1.29 -2.56 5.53
N ASN A 20 -0.01 -2.87 5.64
CA ASN A 20 -0.53 -4.16 5.19
C ASN A 20 -0.42 -4.32 3.67
N PHE A 21 -0.71 -3.26 2.92
CA PHE A 21 -0.63 -3.25 1.46
C PHE A 21 0.81 -3.46 0.98
N MET A 22 1.77 -2.74 1.57
CA MET A 22 3.17 -2.84 1.18
C MET A 22 3.76 -4.21 1.52
N ASN A 23 3.45 -4.79 2.68
CA ASN A 23 3.89 -6.14 3.01
C ASN A 23 3.37 -7.17 2.00
N GLU A 24 2.07 -7.12 1.67
CA GLU A 24 1.48 -8.00 0.66
C GLU A 24 2.08 -7.79 -0.74
N LEU A 25 2.36 -6.55 -1.12
CA LEU A 25 3.00 -6.22 -2.39
C LEU A 25 4.43 -6.75 -2.46
N LEU A 26 5.20 -6.63 -1.37
CA LEU A 26 6.55 -7.18 -1.31
C LEU A 26 6.56 -8.70 -1.42
N ASP A 27 5.65 -9.38 -0.72
CA ASP A 27 5.54 -10.84 -0.78
C ASP A 27 5.20 -11.32 -2.20
N LYS A 28 4.23 -10.66 -2.86
CA LYS A 28 3.87 -10.93 -4.26
C LYS A 28 5.05 -10.64 -5.20
N TYR A 29 5.77 -9.53 -5.00
CA TYR A 29 6.93 -9.16 -5.80
C TYR A 29 8.06 -10.19 -5.66
N GLU A 30 8.43 -10.58 -4.45
CA GLU A 30 9.45 -11.61 -4.22
C GLU A 30 9.06 -12.96 -4.83
N GLY A 31 7.78 -13.34 -4.70
CA GLY A 31 7.23 -14.52 -5.36
C GLY A 31 7.39 -14.45 -6.88
N ALA A 32 6.98 -13.34 -7.49
CA ALA A 32 7.08 -13.14 -8.94
C ALA A 32 8.52 -13.18 -9.45
N ILE A 33 9.47 -12.59 -8.71
CA ILE A 33 10.89 -12.65 -9.06
C ILE A 33 11.42 -14.10 -9.01
N ARG A 34 11.02 -14.89 -8.01
CA ARG A 34 11.44 -16.30 -7.89
C ARG A 34 10.90 -17.18 -9.01
N THR A 35 9.69 -16.90 -9.50
CA THR A 35 9.03 -17.69 -10.55
C THR A 35 9.20 -17.13 -11.96
N GLY A 36 9.87 -15.98 -12.12
CA GLY A 36 9.98 -15.29 -13.41
C GLY A 36 8.62 -14.77 -13.93
N SER A 37 7.67 -14.50 -13.04
CA SER A 37 6.34 -13.99 -13.38
C SER A 37 6.31 -12.45 -13.42
N SER A 38 5.19 -11.89 -13.89
CA SER A 38 4.99 -10.43 -13.91
C SER A 38 5.05 -9.82 -12.49
N THR A 39 5.68 -8.66 -12.37
CA THR A 39 5.74 -7.84 -11.14
C THR A 39 4.68 -6.73 -11.12
N GLU A 40 3.74 -6.79 -12.06
CA GLU A 40 2.57 -5.94 -12.14
C GLU A 40 1.34 -6.71 -11.64
N PHE A 41 0.62 -6.14 -10.67
CA PHE A 41 -0.47 -6.81 -9.98
C PHE A 41 -1.77 -6.00 -10.07
N ASN A 42 -2.93 -6.66 -10.14
CA ASN A 42 -4.20 -5.97 -10.03
C ASN A 42 -4.44 -5.56 -8.57
N ILE A 43 -4.73 -4.28 -8.33
CA ILE A 43 -4.97 -3.74 -6.99
C ILE A 43 -6.14 -4.42 -6.29
N ASN A 44 -7.12 -4.93 -7.05
CA ASN A 44 -8.28 -5.62 -6.49
C ASN A 44 -7.95 -7.01 -5.96
N ASP A 45 -6.78 -7.57 -6.29
CA ASP A 45 -6.33 -8.88 -5.82
C ASP A 45 -5.68 -8.84 -4.42
N PHE A 46 -5.56 -7.63 -3.85
CA PHE A 46 -4.98 -7.42 -2.54
C PHE A 46 -6.02 -7.66 -1.44
N GLN A 47 -5.67 -8.45 -0.43
CA GLN A 47 -6.54 -8.69 0.73
C GLN A 47 -6.47 -7.52 1.72
N SER A 48 -5.32 -6.85 1.80
CA SER A 48 -5.10 -5.65 2.63
C SER A 48 -6.11 -4.53 2.40
N ILE A 49 -6.60 -4.35 1.17
CA ILE A 49 -7.61 -3.35 0.81
C ILE A 49 -9.05 -3.77 1.16
N ARG A 50 -9.25 -5.04 1.55
CA ARG A 50 -10.57 -5.61 1.88
C ARG A 50 -10.79 -5.79 3.39
N LEU A 51 -9.87 -5.26 4.22
CA LEU A 51 -10.01 -5.35 5.67
C LEU A 51 -11.33 -4.74 6.14
N PRO A 52 -12.00 -5.30 7.17
CA PRO A 52 -13.31 -4.81 7.64
C PRO A 52 -13.34 -3.32 7.99
N ILE A 53 -12.21 -2.78 8.46
CA ILE A 53 -12.02 -1.36 8.77
C ILE A 53 -12.15 -0.43 7.53
N PHE A 54 -12.11 -1.00 6.32
CA PHE A 54 -12.24 -0.29 5.03
C PHE A 54 -13.46 -0.73 4.21
N HIS A 55 -14.31 -1.64 4.73
CA HIS A 55 -15.35 -2.33 3.96
C HIS A 55 -16.30 -1.38 3.22
N ASN A 56 -16.57 -0.20 3.80
CA ASN A 56 -17.50 0.80 3.27
C ASN A 56 -16.80 2.00 2.61
N ASP A 57 -15.48 1.98 2.48
CA ASP A 57 -14.72 3.17 2.08
C ASP A 57 -13.63 2.85 1.03
N ARG A 58 -14.09 2.38 -0.13
CA ARG A 58 -13.19 2.15 -1.28
C ARG A 58 -12.54 3.44 -1.77
N GLY A 59 -13.21 4.59 -1.59
CA GLY A 59 -12.67 5.91 -1.90
C GLY A 59 -11.44 6.21 -1.07
N PHE A 60 -11.56 6.11 0.26
CA PHE A 60 -10.44 6.29 1.20
C PHE A 60 -9.25 5.39 0.88
N VAL A 61 -9.49 4.12 0.53
CA VAL A 61 -8.40 3.19 0.21
C VAL A 61 -7.62 3.65 -1.01
N LEU A 62 -8.32 3.92 -2.12
CA LEU A 62 -7.66 4.30 -3.37
C LEU A 62 -6.98 5.67 -3.22
N GLU A 63 -7.63 6.63 -2.56
CA GLU A 63 -7.06 7.95 -2.28
C GLU A 63 -5.79 7.84 -1.43
N THR A 64 -5.81 7.03 -0.36
CA THR A 64 -4.64 6.83 0.50
C THR A 64 -3.47 6.23 -0.28
N LEU A 65 -3.73 5.25 -1.14
CA LEU A 65 -2.67 4.62 -1.95
C LEU A 65 -2.12 5.56 -3.03
N ILE A 66 -2.97 6.41 -3.63
CA ILE A 66 -2.55 7.46 -4.57
C ILE A 66 -1.73 8.53 -3.84
N GLU A 67 -2.16 8.96 -2.65
CA GLU A 67 -1.39 9.87 -1.80
C GLU A 67 -0.02 9.29 -1.46
N TYR A 68 0.03 8.00 -1.09
CA TYR A 68 1.27 7.29 -0.77
C TYR A 68 2.21 7.18 -1.97
N GLN A 69 1.67 6.88 -3.16
CA GLN A 69 2.45 6.95 -4.41
C GLN A 69 3.06 8.35 -4.59
N ARG A 70 2.28 9.41 -4.40
CA ARG A 70 2.74 10.79 -4.61
C ARG A 70 3.78 11.24 -3.58
N SER A 71 3.64 10.81 -2.33
CA SER A 71 4.52 11.23 -1.24
C SER A 71 5.83 10.44 -1.21
N MET A 72 5.76 9.11 -1.37
CA MET A 72 6.91 8.23 -1.19
C MET A 72 7.55 7.78 -2.50
N ASP A 73 6.79 7.72 -3.59
CA ASP A 73 7.24 7.18 -4.88
C ASP A 73 7.78 5.74 -4.77
N PHE A 74 7.21 4.92 -3.88
CA PHE A 74 7.61 3.51 -3.71
C PHE A 74 6.78 2.56 -4.57
N ILE A 75 5.56 2.97 -4.91
CA ILE A 75 4.64 2.21 -5.74
C ILE A 75 4.18 3.08 -6.90
N LYS A 76 3.85 2.42 -8.02
CA LYS A 76 3.19 3.03 -9.16
C LYS A 76 1.84 2.35 -9.35
N ILE A 77 0.78 3.16 -9.39
CA ILE A 77 -0.59 2.74 -9.65
C ILE A 77 -1.04 3.34 -10.98
N GLN A 78 -1.43 2.49 -11.93
CA GLN A 78 -1.90 2.89 -13.24
C GLN A 78 -2.99 1.93 -13.72
N ASN A 79 -4.18 2.45 -14.05
CA ASN A 79 -5.31 1.66 -14.56
C ASN A 79 -5.68 0.43 -13.70
N GLY A 80 -5.59 0.57 -12.37
CA GLY A 80 -5.87 -0.54 -11.44
C GLY A 80 -4.74 -1.56 -11.29
N THR A 81 -3.62 -1.35 -11.99
CA THR A 81 -2.39 -2.12 -11.82
C THR A 81 -1.47 -1.41 -10.84
N VAL A 82 -0.82 -2.17 -9.96
CA VAL A 82 0.22 -1.71 -9.03
C VAL A 82 1.54 -2.44 -9.25
N SER A 83 2.64 -1.73 -9.16
CA SER A 83 4.00 -2.28 -9.14
C SER A 83 4.92 -1.47 -8.22
N LEU A 84 6.04 -2.07 -7.81
CA LEU A 84 7.09 -1.35 -7.10
C LEU A 84 7.89 -0.47 -8.09
N THR A 85 8.25 0.73 -7.64
CA THR A 85 9.23 1.56 -8.37
C THR A 85 10.66 1.09 -8.04
N PRO A 86 11.68 1.51 -8.79
CA PRO A 86 13.08 1.28 -8.41
C PRO A 86 13.41 1.76 -6.99
N LYS A 87 12.82 2.88 -6.57
CA LYS A 87 12.98 3.42 -5.21
C LYS A 87 12.33 2.51 -4.17
N GLY A 88 11.11 2.02 -4.44
CA GLY A 88 10.43 1.05 -3.58
C GLY A 88 11.19 -0.27 -3.44
N ILE A 89 11.80 -0.76 -4.52
CA ILE A 89 12.64 -1.97 -4.52
C ILE A 89 13.92 -1.75 -3.70
N PHE A 90 14.55 -0.58 -3.80
CA PHE A 90 15.71 -0.27 -2.99
C PHE A 90 15.34 -0.20 -1.50
N TRP A 91 14.24 0.49 -1.19
CA TRP A 91 13.77 0.64 0.19
C TRP A 91 13.37 -0.71 0.81
N SER A 92 12.71 -1.60 0.06
CA SER A 92 12.26 -2.91 0.55
C SER A 92 13.40 -3.84 0.99
N LYS A 93 14.63 -3.57 0.54
CA LYS A 93 15.84 -4.29 0.96
C LYS A 93 16.46 -3.74 2.25
N SER A 94 15.92 -2.65 2.78
CA SER A 94 16.40 -2.03 4.02
C SER A 94 15.95 -2.83 5.25
N PRO A 95 16.82 -3.01 6.26
CA PRO A 95 16.53 -3.84 7.43
C PRO A 95 15.50 -3.22 8.40
N LYS A 96 15.20 -1.92 8.27
CA LYS A 96 14.16 -1.23 9.05
C LYS A 96 13.04 -0.81 8.11
N LYS A 97 11.98 -1.62 8.03
CA LYS A 97 10.75 -1.29 7.30
C LYS A 97 9.76 -0.63 8.28
N ASP A 98 9.79 0.70 8.39
CA ASP A 98 8.66 1.43 8.97
C ASP A 98 7.85 2.02 7.83
N TRP A 99 6.71 1.40 7.56
CA TRP A 99 5.74 1.95 6.63
C TRP A 99 5.00 3.06 7.38
N ASP A 100 5.42 4.31 7.13
CA ASP A 100 4.91 5.51 7.80
C ASP A 100 3.38 5.56 7.93
#